data_AF-A0AAV5KNT0-F1
#
_entry.id   AF-A0AAV5KNT0-F1
#
_cell.length_a   1.000
_cell.length_b   1.000
_cell.length_c   1.000
_cell.angle_alpha   90.00
_cell.angle_beta   90.00
_cell.angle_gamma   90.00
#
_symmetry.space_group_name_H-M   'P 1'
#
loop_
_entity.id
_entity.type
_entity.pdbx_description
1 polymer ?
#
loop_
_entity_poly.entity_id
_entity_poly.type
_entity_poly.pdbx_seq_one_letter_code
_entity_poly.pdbx_strand_id
1 'polypeptide(L)'
;MKNTERIANLALAGLTLAPLVIKVDPNLNVILTACLTVYVGCYRSVKPTPPTETMSNEHAMRFPFIGSAMLLSLFLLFKFLSKDLVNAVLTSYFIVLGIIALSATLLPAIKRYLPKHWNDDVIVWRFPYIRSWEIEFTRSQIVAGIPGTFFCVWYATKKHWLANNILGLAFCIQGIEMLSLGSFKTGAILLVRSCSSFLALLSI
;
A
#
# COMPACT_ATOMS: atom_id res chain seq x y z
N MET A 1 7.84 -22.28 5.30
CA MET A 1 7.01 -21.15 4.83
C MET A 1 7.20 -19.90 5.69
N LYS A 2 6.84 -19.87 6.98
CA LYS A 2 7.02 -18.70 7.88
C LYS A 2 8.45 -18.15 8.01
N ASN A 3 9.49 -18.96 7.84
CA ASN A 3 10.88 -18.47 7.96
C ASN A 3 11.34 -17.65 6.75
N THR A 4 10.88 -17.96 5.53
CA THR A 4 11.25 -17.23 4.31
C THR A 4 10.68 -15.81 4.32
N GLU A 5 9.41 -15.66 4.71
CA GLU A 5 8.77 -14.35 4.91
C GLU A 5 9.51 -13.51 5.95
N ARG A 6 9.97 -14.13 7.04
CA ARG A 6 10.73 -13.44 8.10
C ARG A 6 12.07 -12.96 7.61
N ILE A 7 12.79 -13.78 6.84
CA ILE A 7 14.08 -13.38 6.25
C ILE A 7 13.86 -12.23 5.26
N ALA A 8 12.81 -12.28 4.44
CA ALA A 8 12.48 -11.22 3.49
C ALA A 8 12.11 -9.90 4.18
N ASN A 9 11.28 -9.95 5.23
CA ASN A 9 10.92 -8.76 6.01
C ASN A 9 12.13 -8.16 6.76
N LEU A 10 13.00 -9.01 7.32
CA LEU A 10 14.24 -8.56 7.97
C LEU A 10 15.24 -8.00 6.97
N ALA A 11 15.38 -8.60 5.80
CA ALA A 11 16.22 -8.08 4.71
C ALA A 11 15.71 -6.73 4.20
N LEU A 12 14.39 -6.57 4.07
CA LEU A 12 13.76 -5.30 3.68
C LEU A 12 13.99 -4.23 4.75
N ALA A 13 13.80 -4.54 6.03
CA ALA A 13 14.10 -3.62 7.13
C ALA A 13 15.59 -3.26 7.21
N GLY A 14 16.48 -4.24 7.00
CA GLY A 14 17.92 -4.02 6.99
C GLY A 14 18.36 -3.12 5.83
N LEU A 15 17.85 -3.37 4.62
CA LEU A 15 18.21 -2.62 3.42
C LEU A 15 17.66 -1.18 3.44
N THR A 16 16.48 -0.98 4.03
CA THR A 16 15.90 0.36 4.21
C THR A 16 16.65 1.21 5.23
N LEU A 17 17.23 0.59 6.25
CA LEU A 17 18.04 1.26 7.28
C LEU A 17 19.54 1.33 6.92
N ALA A 18 20.04 0.47 6.04
CA ALA A 18 21.42 0.47 5.55
C ALA A 18 21.94 1.85 5.07
N PRO A 19 21.19 2.66 4.30
CA PRO A 19 21.65 3.99 3.88
C PRO A 19 21.77 5.00 5.03
N LEU A 20 21.32 4.66 6.24
CA LEU A 20 21.50 5.48 7.44
C LEU A 20 22.89 5.32 8.07
N VAL A 21 23.54 4.16 7.84
CA VAL A 21 24.82 3.79 8.48
C VAL A 21 25.95 3.70 7.45
N ILE A 22 25.64 3.30 6.22
CA ILE A 22 26.62 3.08 5.15
C ILE A 22 26.24 3.96 3.96
N LYS A 23 27.23 4.60 3.33
CA LYS A 23 27.04 5.26 2.03
C LYS A 23 26.85 4.20 0.95
N VAL A 24 25.60 3.81 0.73
CA VAL A 24 25.19 2.92 -0.36
C VAL A 24 24.81 3.76 -1.57
N ASP A 25 25.13 3.28 -2.78
CA ASP A 25 24.62 3.89 -4.01
C ASP A 25 23.07 3.94 -3.98
N PRO A 26 22.45 5.13 -4.12
CA PRO A 26 21.01 5.26 -4.03
C PRO A 26 20.25 4.44 -5.09
N ASN A 27 20.79 4.32 -6.31
CA ASN A 27 20.14 3.61 -7.40
C ASN A 27 20.07 2.12 -7.09
N LEU A 28 21.18 1.55 -6.62
CA LEU A 28 21.24 0.14 -6.24
C LEU A 28 20.28 -0.15 -5.07
N ASN A 29 20.25 0.72 -4.07
CA ASN A 29 19.38 0.55 -2.92
C ASN A 29 17.90 0.59 -3.30
N VAL A 30 17.49 1.54 -4.15
CA VAL A 30 16.10 1.63 -4.63
C VAL A 30 15.70 0.40 -5.44
N ILE A 31 16.57 -0.10 -6.33
CA ILE A 31 16.28 -1.33 -7.09
C ILE A 31 16.10 -2.52 -6.16
N LEU A 32 17.03 -2.74 -5.24
CA LEU A 32 16.99 -3.87 -4.32
C LEU A 32 15.80 -3.81 -3.36
N THR A 33 15.49 -2.64 -2.81
CA THR A 33 14.32 -2.44 -1.94
C THR A 33 13.03 -2.64 -2.71
N ALA A 34 12.91 -2.14 -3.95
CA ALA A 34 11.74 -2.37 -4.79
C ALA A 34 11.52 -3.86 -5.08
N CYS A 35 12.56 -4.59 -5.50
CA CYS A 35 12.45 -6.03 -5.76
C CYS A 35 12.02 -6.82 -4.52
N LEU A 36 12.62 -6.54 -3.36
CA LEU A 36 12.24 -7.20 -2.10
C LEU A 36 10.81 -6.84 -1.66
N THR A 37 10.38 -5.60 -1.87
CA THR A 37 9.02 -5.15 -1.54
C THR A 37 7.97 -5.88 -2.38
N VAL A 38 8.24 -6.03 -3.68
CA VAL A 38 7.36 -6.81 -4.57
C VAL A 38 7.31 -8.27 -4.11
N TYR A 39 8.45 -8.87 -3.80
CA TYR A 39 8.51 -10.25 -3.30
C TYR A 39 7.69 -10.44 -2.01
N VAL A 40 7.87 -9.55 -1.02
CA VAL A 40 7.12 -9.58 0.26
C VAL A 40 5.63 -9.37 0.02
N GLY A 41 5.26 -8.40 -0.82
CA GLY A 41 3.87 -8.11 -1.17
C GLY A 41 3.18 -9.30 -1.83
N CYS A 42 3.84 -9.93 -2.82
CA CYS A 42 3.34 -11.14 -3.47
C CYS A 42 3.15 -12.29 -2.47
N TYR A 43 4.07 -12.46 -1.53
CA TYR A 43 3.94 -13.51 -0.51
C TYR A 43 2.73 -13.28 0.42
N ARG A 44 2.50 -12.03 0.84
CA ARG A 44 1.35 -11.63 1.67
C ARG A 44 0.01 -11.70 0.93
N SER A 45 0.04 -11.49 -0.39
CA SER A 45 -1.14 -11.55 -1.26
C SER A 45 -1.75 -12.96 -1.38
N VAL A 46 -0.96 -14.02 -1.19
CA VAL A 46 -1.43 -15.40 -1.33
C VAL A 46 -2.23 -15.80 -0.09
N LYS A 47 -3.56 -15.71 -0.18
CA LYS A 47 -4.50 -16.17 0.86
C LYS A 47 -4.88 -17.65 0.63
N PRO A 48 -5.06 -18.45 1.69
CA PRO A 48 -5.34 -19.89 1.58
C PRO A 48 -6.74 -20.23 1.05
N THR A 49 -7.66 -19.27 1.02
CA THR A 49 -8.99 -19.44 0.42
C THR A 49 -8.92 -19.13 -1.08
N PRO A 50 -9.51 -19.96 -1.96
CA PRO A 50 -9.53 -19.69 -3.38
C PRO A 50 -10.17 -18.32 -3.64
N PRO A 51 -9.51 -17.42 -4.37
CA PRO A 51 -10.03 -16.09 -4.62
C PRO A 51 -11.30 -16.20 -5.45
N THR A 52 -12.41 -15.68 -4.94
CA THR A 52 -13.54 -15.30 -5.79
C THR A 52 -12.99 -14.34 -6.85
N GLU A 53 -13.26 -14.59 -8.13
CA GLU A 53 -12.75 -13.74 -9.23
C GLU A 53 -13.12 -12.28 -8.97
N THR A 54 -12.15 -11.53 -8.45
CA THR A 54 -12.40 -10.21 -7.86
C THR A 54 -12.40 -9.10 -8.91
N MET A 55 -12.10 -9.43 -10.17
CA MET A 55 -12.23 -8.54 -11.32
C MET A 55 -12.55 -9.35 -12.59
N SER A 56 -13.80 -9.27 -13.07
CA SER A 56 -14.17 -9.74 -14.41
C SER A 56 -13.33 -9.02 -15.48
N ASN A 57 -12.99 -9.73 -16.56
CA ASN A 57 -12.23 -9.19 -17.70
C ASN A 57 -12.79 -7.85 -18.23
N GLU A 58 -14.09 -7.63 -18.08
CA GLU A 58 -14.75 -6.38 -18.48
C GLU A 58 -14.30 -5.17 -17.65
N HIS A 59 -14.10 -5.33 -16.34
CA HIS A 59 -13.62 -4.25 -15.47
C HIS A 59 -12.15 -3.93 -15.73
N ALA A 60 -11.34 -4.93 -16.07
CA ALA A 60 -9.95 -4.74 -16.46
C ALA A 60 -9.81 -3.92 -17.76
N MET A 61 -10.77 -4.03 -18.69
CA MET A 61 -10.77 -3.26 -19.94
C MET A 61 -11.05 -1.77 -19.75
N ARG A 62 -11.76 -1.38 -18.69
CA ARG A 62 -12.06 0.03 -18.39
C ARG A 62 -10.94 0.74 -17.61
N PHE A 63 -9.99 -0.03 -17.08
CA PHE A 63 -8.89 0.48 -16.25
C PHE A 63 -8.07 1.62 -16.90
N PRO A 64 -7.66 1.55 -18.19
CA PRO A 64 -6.87 2.63 -18.80
C PRO A 64 -7.63 3.94 -18.92
N PHE A 65 -8.93 3.89 -19.22
CA PHE A 65 -9.76 5.09 -19.34
C PHE A 65 -9.98 5.77 -17.99
N ILE A 66 -10.23 4.97 -16.94
CA ILE A 66 -10.35 5.48 -15.57
C ILE A 66 -9.02 6.10 -15.11
N GLY A 67 -7.89 5.47 -15.45
CA GLY A 67 -6.56 6.02 -15.18
C GLY A 67 -6.34 7.38 -15.84
N SER A 68 -6.64 7.51 -17.14
CA SER A 68 -6.54 8.79 -17.87
C SER A 68 -7.45 9.87 -17.28
N ALA A 69 -8.69 9.52 -16.93
CA ALA A 69 -9.62 10.44 -16.27
C ALA A 69 -9.11 10.89 -14.89
N MET A 70 -8.59 9.97 -14.08
CA MET A 70 -7.99 10.28 -12.77
C MET A 70 -6.80 11.24 -12.90
N LEU A 71 -5.91 11.00 -13.87
CA LEU A 71 -4.76 11.86 -14.13
C LEU A 71 -5.18 13.27 -14.58
N LEU A 72 -6.19 13.36 -15.45
CA LEU A 72 -6.78 14.64 -15.87
C LEU A 72 -7.40 15.39 -14.68
N SER A 73 -8.18 14.70 -13.83
CA SER A 73 -8.77 15.30 -12.63
C SER A 73 -7.69 15.81 -11.66
N LEU A 74 -6.61 15.05 -11.47
CA LEU A 74 -5.49 15.46 -10.62
C LEU A 74 -4.76 16.68 -11.20
N PHE A 75 -4.59 16.74 -12.52
CA PHE A 75 -4.03 17.91 -13.20
C PHE A 75 -4.90 19.16 -13.01
N LEU A 76 -6.22 19.06 -13.19
CA LEU A 76 -7.14 20.18 -12.95
C LEU A 76 -7.12 20.62 -11.48
N LEU A 77 -7.05 19.68 -10.54
CA LEU A 77 -6.93 19.98 -9.12
C LEU A 77 -5.66 20.79 -8.82
N PHE A 78 -4.52 20.43 -9.39
CA PHE A 78 -3.29 21.22 -9.26
C PHE A 78 -3.33 22.57 -9.97
N LYS A 79 -4.13 22.71 -11.03
CA LYS A 79 -4.27 23.96 -11.79
C LYS A 79 -5.19 24.97 -11.10
N PHE A 80 -6.27 24.51 -10.46
CA PHE A 80 -7.29 25.39 -9.88
C PHE A 80 -7.14 25.64 -8.39
N LEU A 81 -6.44 24.79 -7.64
CA LEU A 81 -6.17 25.02 -6.21
C LEU A 81 -4.81 25.71 -6.01
N SER A 82 -4.71 26.51 -4.95
CA SER A 82 -3.45 27.09 -4.52
C SER A 82 -2.47 26.00 -4.06
N LYS A 83 -1.17 26.23 -4.29
CA LYS A 83 -0.09 25.27 -3.95
C LYS A 83 -0.13 24.83 -2.48
N ASP A 84 -0.48 25.74 -1.58
CA ASP A 84 -0.55 25.47 -0.15
C ASP A 84 -1.73 24.57 0.22
N LEU A 85 -2.89 24.78 -0.40
CA LEU A 85 -4.07 23.95 -0.18
C LEU A 85 -3.83 22.53 -0.70
N VAL A 86 -3.25 22.41 -1.89
CA VAL A 86 -2.88 21.12 -2.48
C VAL A 86 -1.91 20.36 -1.57
N ASN A 87 -0.83 21.01 -1.13
CA ASN A 87 0.17 20.38 -0.28
C ASN A 87 -0.42 19.95 1.08
N ALA A 88 -1.30 20.78 1.67
CA ALA A 88 -2.01 20.44 2.90
C ALA A 88 -2.93 19.23 2.73
N VAL A 89 -3.73 19.19 1.66
CA VAL A 89 -4.65 18.09 1.34
C VAL A 89 -3.90 16.81 1.02
N LEU A 90 -2.84 16.87 0.22
CA LEU A 90 -2.02 15.71 -0.08
C LEU A 90 -1.30 15.19 1.17
N THR A 91 -0.76 16.08 2.01
CA THR A 91 -0.10 15.69 3.25
C THR A 91 -1.09 15.04 4.22
N SER A 92 -2.29 15.60 4.39
CA SER A 92 -3.31 15.01 5.26
C SER A 92 -3.78 13.65 4.73
N TYR A 93 -3.99 13.52 3.43
CA TYR A 93 -4.32 12.26 2.77
C TYR A 93 -3.23 11.20 2.98
N PHE A 94 -1.96 11.58 2.77
CA PHE A 94 -0.82 10.69 2.93
C PHE A 94 -0.62 10.25 4.38
N ILE A 95 -0.92 11.11 5.35
CA ILE A 95 -0.90 10.77 6.79
C ILE A 95 -1.99 9.76 7.11
N VAL A 96 -3.25 10.02 6.72
CA VAL A 96 -4.38 9.14 7.02
C VAL A 96 -4.18 7.77 6.39
N LEU A 97 -3.89 7.72 5.09
CA LEU A 97 -3.60 6.46 4.43
C LEU A 97 -2.32 5.81 4.97
N GLY A 98 -1.32 6.60 5.34
CA GLY A 98 -0.05 6.13 5.89
C GLY A 98 -0.25 5.39 7.21
N ILE A 99 -1.12 5.90 8.09
CA ILE A 99 -1.47 5.21 9.34
C ILE A 99 -2.13 3.86 9.05
N ILE A 100 -3.07 3.82 8.11
CA ILE A 100 -3.78 2.58 7.73
C ILE A 100 -2.80 1.57 7.10
N ALA A 101 -2.00 2.00 6.13
CA ALA A 101 -1.05 1.12 5.45
C ALA A 101 0.06 0.63 6.38
N LEU A 102 0.62 1.50 7.24
CA LEU A 102 1.63 1.11 8.21
C LEU A 102 1.06 0.16 9.26
N SER A 103 -0.12 0.46 9.81
CA SER A 103 -0.75 -0.41 10.81
C SER A 103 -1.04 -1.80 10.23
N ALA A 104 -1.56 -1.89 9.00
CA ALA A 104 -1.78 -3.16 8.31
C ALA A 104 -0.47 -3.89 7.95
N THR A 105 0.59 -3.13 7.62
CA THR A 105 1.91 -3.70 7.35
C THR A 105 2.55 -4.27 8.61
N LEU A 106 2.39 -3.59 9.75
CA LEU A 106 2.98 -3.93 11.05
C LEU A 106 2.16 -4.98 11.82
N LEU A 107 0.88 -5.11 11.51
CA LEU A 107 -0.05 -6.07 12.10
C LEU A 107 0.49 -7.52 12.15
N PRO A 108 1.04 -8.14 11.07
CA PRO A 108 1.59 -9.49 11.14
C PRO A 108 2.81 -9.62 12.08
N ALA A 109 3.59 -8.56 12.24
CA ALA A 109 4.70 -8.53 13.19
C ALA A 109 4.22 -8.41 14.64
N ILE A 110 3.20 -7.58 14.87
CA ILE A 110 2.61 -7.28 16.18
C ILE A 110 1.77 -8.46 16.69
N LYS A 111 0.92 -9.07 15.85
CA LYS A 111 0.09 -10.25 16.18
C LYS A 111 0.86 -11.41 16.81
N ARG A 112 2.18 -11.48 16.59
CA ARG A 112 3.05 -12.49 17.18
C ARG A 112 3.29 -12.31 18.69
N TYR A 113 3.31 -11.07 19.15
CA TYR A 113 3.56 -10.72 20.55
C TYR A 113 2.27 -10.51 21.34
N LEU A 114 1.11 -10.51 20.67
CA LEU A 114 -0.18 -10.33 21.29
C LEU A 114 -0.82 -11.65 21.77
N PRO A 115 -1.58 -11.63 22.87
CA PRO A 115 -2.39 -12.75 23.30
C PRO A 115 -3.43 -13.11 22.23
N LYS A 116 -3.64 -14.41 21.98
CA LYS A 116 -4.60 -14.92 20.96
C LYS A 116 -6.00 -14.30 21.08
N HIS A 117 -6.46 -14.03 22.30
CA HIS A 117 -7.77 -13.45 22.57
C HIS A 117 -8.01 -12.06 21.94
N TRP A 118 -6.96 -11.27 21.66
CA TRP A 118 -7.12 -9.95 21.00
C TRP A 118 -7.20 -10.03 19.48
N ASN A 119 -7.01 -11.23 18.92
CA ASN A 119 -7.00 -11.48 17.48
C ASN A 119 -8.35 -12.00 16.98
N ASP A 120 -9.14 -12.62 17.88
CA ASP A 120 -10.40 -13.31 17.56
C ASP A 120 -11.65 -12.42 17.78
N ASP A 121 -11.54 -11.35 18.57
CA ASP A 121 -12.60 -10.35 18.74
C ASP A 121 -12.64 -9.39 17.53
N VAL A 122 -13.33 -9.82 16.47
CA VAL A 122 -13.69 -8.95 15.35
C VAL A 122 -14.85 -8.06 15.80
N ILE A 123 -14.58 -6.77 16.05
CA ILE A 123 -15.63 -5.79 16.35
C ILE A 123 -16.20 -5.33 15.01
N VAL A 124 -17.30 -5.95 14.60
CA VAL A 124 -18.02 -5.57 13.38
C VAL A 124 -18.89 -4.34 13.70
N TRP A 125 -18.44 -3.15 13.29
CA TRP A 125 -19.25 -1.95 13.36
C TRP A 125 -20.25 -1.93 12.19
N ARG A 126 -21.51 -2.27 12.46
CA ARG A 126 -22.61 -2.14 11.51
C ARG A 126 -23.25 -0.76 11.65
N PHE A 127 -23.02 0.13 10.69
CA PHE A 127 -23.77 1.39 10.59
C PHE A 127 -25.17 1.12 9.99
N PRO A 128 -26.27 1.47 10.68
CA PRO A 128 -27.63 1.14 10.25
C PRO A 128 -28.08 1.87 8.96
N TYR A 129 -27.35 2.88 8.49
CA TYR A 129 -27.77 3.73 7.37
C TYR A 129 -27.00 3.49 6.05
N ILE A 130 -25.88 2.74 6.06
CA ILE A 130 -25.04 2.53 4.86
C ILE A 130 -24.63 1.05 4.77
N ARG A 131 -25.38 0.27 4.00
CA ARG A 131 -25.32 -1.21 3.93
C ARG A 131 -24.04 -1.80 3.31
N SER A 132 -23.08 -0.99 2.87
CA SER A 132 -21.86 -1.44 2.15
C SER A 132 -20.53 -1.11 2.84
N TRP A 133 -20.54 -0.62 4.08
CA TRP A 133 -19.32 -0.34 4.85
C TRP A 133 -19.29 -1.21 6.12
N GLU A 134 -18.95 -2.49 5.94
CA GLU A 134 -18.56 -3.36 7.06
C GLU A 134 -17.09 -3.07 7.35
N ILE A 135 -16.83 -2.18 8.31
CA ILE A 135 -15.47 -1.95 8.77
C ILE A 135 -15.19 -2.91 9.93
N GLU A 136 -14.55 -4.03 9.61
CA GLU A 136 -14.08 -5.00 10.59
C GLU A 136 -12.82 -4.46 11.28
N PHE A 137 -12.98 -3.92 12.48
CA PHE A 137 -11.84 -3.50 13.30
C PHE A 137 -11.53 -4.58 14.34
N THR A 138 -10.37 -5.23 14.20
CA THR A 138 -9.84 -6.09 15.26
C THR A 138 -9.14 -5.22 16.31
N ARG A 139 -9.25 -5.54 17.60
CA ARG A 139 -8.48 -4.85 18.67
C ARG A 139 -6.97 -4.81 18.37
N SER A 140 -6.45 -5.84 17.69
CA SER A 140 -5.07 -5.91 17.20
C SER A 140 -4.70 -4.81 16.20
N GLN A 141 -5.63 -4.33 15.37
CA GLN A 141 -5.40 -3.23 14.41
C GLN A 141 -5.31 -1.87 15.12
N ILE A 142 -6.11 -1.66 16.17
CA ILE A 142 -6.05 -0.43 16.98
C ILE A 142 -4.68 -0.34 17.66
N VAL A 143 -4.21 -1.46 18.26
CA VAL A 143 -2.89 -1.54 18.90
C VAL A 143 -1.77 -1.35 17.88
N ALA A 144 -1.89 -1.92 16.68
CA ALA A 144 -0.92 -1.71 15.59
C ALA A 144 -0.97 -0.28 15.01
N GLY A 145 -2.09 0.43 15.17
CA GLY A 145 -2.28 1.82 14.76
C GLY A 145 -1.59 2.85 15.65
N ILE A 146 -1.32 2.53 16.93
CA ILE A 146 -0.62 3.42 17.86
C ILE A 146 0.79 3.77 17.37
N PRO A 147 1.69 2.80 17.08
CA PRO A 147 3.01 3.11 16.54
C PRO A 147 2.95 3.73 15.14
N GLY A 148 1.98 3.35 14.31
CA GLY A 148 1.76 3.94 12.99
C GLY A 148 1.40 5.43 13.06
N THR A 149 0.52 5.81 13.99
CA THR A 149 0.15 7.20 14.25
C THR A 149 1.35 8.02 14.73
N PHE A 150 2.13 7.51 15.68
CA PHE A 150 3.33 8.20 16.16
C PHE A 150 4.34 8.42 15.03
N PHE A 151 4.54 7.41 14.18
CA PHE A 151 5.43 7.49 13.02
C PHE A 151 4.94 8.52 11.98
N CYS A 152 3.64 8.57 11.68
CA CYS A 152 3.07 9.54 10.75
C CYS A 152 3.10 10.98 11.28
N VAL A 153 2.93 11.18 12.59
CA VAL A 153 3.09 12.50 13.23
C VAL A 153 4.55 12.96 13.18
N TRP A 154 5.50 12.03 13.41
CA TRP A 154 6.92 12.31 13.24
C TRP A 154 7.28 12.66 11.78
N TYR A 155 6.69 11.94 10.81
CA TYR A 155 6.81 12.26 9.39
C TYR A 155 6.31 13.67 9.06
N ALA A 156 5.14 14.07 9.58
CA ALA A 156 4.55 15.39 9.32
C ALA A 156 5.44 16.54 9.82
N THR A 157 6.15 16.35 10.93
CA THR A 157 6.98 17.38 11.56
C THR A 157 8.40 17.45 10.99
N LYS A 158 9.03 16.30 10.73
CA LYS A 158 10.45 16.24 10.28
C LYS A 158 10.61 16.10 8.77
N LYS A 159 9.57 15.66 8.04
CA LYS A 159 9.61 15.33 6.60
C LYS A 159 10.86 14.55 6.22
N HIS A 160 11.25 13.61 7.07
CA HIS A 160 12.50 12.87 6.92
C HIS A 160 12.41 11.97 5.68
N TRP A 161 13.47 11.92 4.88
CA TRP A 161 13.53 11.10 3.65
C TRP A 161 13.25 9.62 3.94
N LEU A 162 13.81 9.09 5.04
CA LEU A 162 13.59 7.71 5.50
C LEU A 162 12.10 7.44 5.78
N ALA A 163 11.41 8.39 6.42
CA ALA A 163 10.00 8.23 6.75
C ALA A 163 9.13 8.16 5.49
N ASN A 164 9.45 8.96 4.47
CA ASN A 164 8.77 8.90 3.17
C ASN A 164 9.02 7.54 2.48
N ASN A 165 10.25 7.03 2.52
CA ASN A 165 10.57 5.72 1.95
C ASN A 165 9.82 4.59 2.66
N ILE A 166 9.77 4.60 3.99
CA ILE A 166 9.04 3.60 4.78
C ILE A 166 7.54 3.65 4.48
N LEU A 167 6.95 4.85 4.39
CA LEU A 167 5.55 5.02 4.01
C LEU A 167 5.29 4.51 2.58
N GLY A 168 6.17 4.82 1.63
CA GLY A 168 6.10 4.31 0.26
C GLY A 168 6.13 2.79 0.19
N LEU A 169 7.02 2.15 0.95
CA LEU A 169 7.10 0.68 1.02
C LEU A 169 5.84 0.06 1.63
N ALA A 170 5.29 0.66 2.68
CA ALA A 170 4.03 0.22 3.29
C ALA A 170 2.87 0.33 2.29
N PHE A 171 2.79 1.42 1.51
CA PHE A 171 1.81 1.56 0.44
C PHE A 171 1.99 0.54 -0.67
N CYS A 172 3.22 0.24 -1.08
CA CYS A 172 3.49 -0.78 -2.08
C CYS A 172 3.07 -2.17 -1.61
N ILE A 173 3.43 -2.57 -0.38
CA ILE A 173 3.07 -3.88 0.18
C ILE A 173 1.54 -4.01 0.29
N GLN A 174 0.88 -3.01 0.87
CA GLN A 174 -0.57 -3.05 1.05
C GLN A 174 -1.31 -2.98 -0.29
N GLY A 175 -0.81 -2.19 -1.25
CA GLY A 175 -1.35 -2.11 -2.60
C GLY A 175 -1.29 -3.46 -3.32
N ILE A 176 -0.15 -4.15 -3.26
CA ILE A 176 0.00 -5.49 -3.85
C ILE A 176 -0.91 -6.51 -3.13
N GLU A 177 -1.02 -6.45 -1.80
CA GLU A 177 -1.89 -7.34 -1.03
C GLU A 177 -3.38 -7.17 -1.39
N MET A 178 -3.81 -5.96 -1.71
CA MET A 178 -5.18 -5.66 -2.15
C MET A 178 -5.43 -5.98 -3.63
N LEU A 179 -4.40 -5.89 -4.47
CA LEU A 179 -4.46 -6.17 -5.91
C LEU A 179 -4.31 -7.66 -6.24
N SER A 180 -4.56 -8.57 -5.30
CA SER A 180 -4.53 -10.02 -5.51
C SER A 180 -5.58 -10.48 -6.54
N LEU A 181 -5.29 -10.28 -7.82
CA LEU A 181 -6.14 -10.69 -8.93
C LEU A 181 -6.21 -12.22 -8.91
N GLY A 182 -7.40 -12.78 -8.71
CA GLY A 182 -7.62 -14.23 -8.67
C GLY A 182 -7.20 -14.97 -9.94
N SER A 183 -6.81 -14.26 -11.02
CA SER A 183 -6.37 -14.84 -12.29
C SER A 183 -5.16 -14.11 -12.89
N PHE A 184 -4.10 -14.87 -13.19
CA PHE A 184 -2.89 -14.40 -13.88
C PHE A 184 -3.20 -13.77 -15.26
N LYS A 185 -4.22 -14.28 -15.95
CA LYS A 185 -4.65 -13.75 -17.27
C LYS A 185 -5.12 -12.30 -17.16
N THR A 186 -5.91 -11.96 -16.14
CA THR A 186 -6.39 -10.59 -15.91
C THR A 186 -5.23 -9.64 -15.61
N GLY A 187 -4.24 -10.09 -14.81
CA GLY A 187 -3.03 -9.33 -14.54
C GLY A 187 -2.19 -9.04 -15.79
N ALA A 188 -2.02 -10.04 -16.67
CA ALA A 188 -1.31 -9.86 -17.94
C ALA A 188 -2.04 -8.89 -18.89
N ILE A 189 -3.37 -8.98 -18.98
CA ILE A 189 -4.18 -8.06 -19.80
C ILE A 189 -4.06 -6.61 -19.32
N LEU A 190 -4.08 -6.39 -18.01
CA LEU A 190 -3.89 -5.06 -17.41
C LEU A 190 -2.52 -4.46 -17.76
N LEU A 191 -1.46 -5.28 -17.72
CA LEU A 191 -0.09 -4.84 -17.96
C LEU A 191 0.14 -4.50 -19.44
N VAL A 192 -0.34 -5.34 -20.35
CA VAL A 192 -0.27 -5.11 -21.80
C VAL A 192 -1.06 -3.86 -22.19
N ARG A 193 -2.31 -3.72 -21.71
CA ARG A 193 -3.15 -2.57 -22.06
C ARG A 193 -2.64 -1.24 -21.51
N SER A 194 -2.11 -1.22 -20.29
CA SER A 194 -1.55 0.01 -19.72
C SER A 194 -0.37 0.51 -20.56
N CYS A 195 0.47 -0.40 -21.07
CA CYS A 195 1.56 -0.06 -21.97
C CYS A 195 1.06 0.43 -23.34
N SER A 196 0.07 -0.26 -23.93
CA SER A 196 -0.50 0.13 -25.24
C SER A 196 -1.24 1.47 -25.21
N SER A 197 -2.00 1.77 -24.16
CA SER A 197 -2.68 3.07 -24.02
C SER A 197 -1.68 4.22 -23.84
N PHE A 198 -0.56 3.99 -23.17
CA PHE A 198 0.49 4.99 -23.02
C PHE A 198 1.23 5.24 -24.36
N LEU A 199 1.52 4.19 -25.13
CA LEU A 199 2.07 4.32 -26.49
C LEU A 199 1.12 5.06 -27.44
N ALA A 200 -0.19 4.79 -27.36
CA ALA A 200 -1.19 5.46 -28.19
C ALA A 200 -1.32 6.96 -27.85
N LEU A 201 -1.16 7.34 -26.58
CA LEU A 201 -1.12 8.74 -26.13
C LEU A 201 0.19 9.45 -26.53
N LEU A 202 1.31 8.74 -26.61
CA LEU A 202 2.60 9.31 -27.05
C LEU A 202 2.72 9.46 -28.57
N SER A 203 1.80 8.86 -29.34
CA SER A 203 1.78 8.88 -30.81
C SER A 203 0.84 9.95 -31.40
N ILE A 204 0.33 10.87 -30.55
CA ILE A 204 -0.47 12.05 -30.90
C ILE A 204 0.32 13.28 -30.48
#